data_AF-A0A5C9E730-F1
#
_entry.id   AF-A0A5C9E730-F1
#
_cell.length_a   1.000
_cell.length_b   1.000
_cell.length_c   1.000
_cell.angle_alpha   90.00
_cell.angle_beta   90.00
_cell.angle_gamma   90.00
#
_symmetry.space_group_name_H-M   'P 1'
#
loop_
_entity.id
_entity.type
_entity.pdbx_description
1 polymer ?
#
loop_
_entity_poly.entity_id
_entity_poly.type
_entity_poly.pdbx_seq_one_letter_code
_entity_poly.pdbx_strand_id
1 'polypeptide(L)'
;MGIMRTAAAKGLIPAGNKISELRGNLTRLMTESAKVLEERFGQEGLDALSEVFRRLGSEDAEAMKKRLGLEDGLKDASDAWKVIGHVFGAKMNATWKSDGYVEFDHPFCPQHAEFQKQGKLFCDTVCLPYVTAVAEGIAPEITVGVVRKATEDSTCIKSLKLENVPSE
;
A
#
# COMPACT_ATOMS: atom_id res chain seq x y z
N MET A 1 16.34 12.48 -12.86
CA MET A 1 15.01 11.88 -12.62
C MET A 1 14.50 11.25 -13.92
N GLY A 2 14.21 9.95 -13.93
CA GLY A 2 13.71 9.26 -15.12
C GLY A 2 12.25 9.64 -15.46
N ILE A 3 11.94 9.73 -16.75
CA ILE A 3 10.59 10.05 -17.26
C ILE A 3 9.56 9.03 -16.77
N MET A 4 9.93 7.73 -16.75
CA MET A 4 9.04 6.63 -16.36
C MET A 4 8.64 6.66 -14.89
N ARG A 5 9.60 6.86 -13.97
CA ARG A 5 9.33 7.06 -12.53
C ARG A 5 8.35 8.21 -12.31
N THR A 6 8.62 9.35 -12.95
CA THR A 6 7.79 10.56 -12.81
C THR A 6 6.38 10.33 -13.36
N ALA A 7 6.23 9.65 -14.50
CA ALA A 7 4.93 9.37 -15.09
C ALA A 7 4.10 8.40 -14.24
N ALA A 8 4.72 7.33 -13.73
CA ALA A 8 4.07 6.36 -12.85
C ALA A 8 3.65 6.98 -11.52
N ALA A 9 4.55 7.73 -10.86
CA ALA A 9 4.30 8.38 -9.58
C ALA A 9 3.30 9.56 -9.67
N LYS A 10 3.13 10.15 -10.85
CA LYS A 10 2.11 11.19 -11.10
C LYS A 10 0.80 10.62 -11.65
N GLY A 11 0.70 9.31 -11.86
CA GLY A 11 -0.51 8.68 -12.38
C GLY A 11 -0.93 9.17 -13.78
N LEU A 12 0.04 9.55 -14.63
CA LEU A 12 -0.22 10.17 -15.94
C LEU A 12 -0.79 9.19 -17.01
N ILE A 13 -1.10 7.95 -16.63
CA ILE A 13 -1.85 7.01 -17.47
C ILE A 13 -3.30 6.97 -16.93
N PRO A 14 -4.27 7.63 -17.60
CA PRO A 14 -5.64 7.66 -17.13
C PRO A 14 -6.25 6.25 -17.14
N ALA A 15 -6.84 5.86 -16.02
CA ALA A 15 -7.63 4.65 -15.95
C ALA A 15 -9.00 4.88 -16.59
N GLY A 16 -9.22 4.38 -17.81
CA GLY A 16 -10.56 4.33 -18.42
C GLY A 16 -11.51 3.37 -17.67
N ASN A 17 -12.81 3.39 -17.99
CA ASN A 17 -13.85 2.62 -17.29
C ASN A 17 -13.55 1.12 -17.13
N LYS A 18 -12.94 0.48 -18.14
CA LYS A 18 -12.55 -0.94 -18.09
C LYS A 18 -11.49 -1.23 -17.01
N ILE A 19 -10.57 -0.28 -16.77
CA ILE A 19 -9.53 -0.41 -15.74
C ILE A 19 -10.16 -0.28 -14.34
N SER A 20 -11.19 0.56 -14.19
CA SER A 20 -11.93 0.69 -12.94
C SER A 20 -12.62 -0.63 -12.55
N GLU A 21 -13.29 -1.28 -13.51
CA GLU A 21 -13.94 -2.58 -13.28
C GLU A 21 -12.95 -3.68 -12.88
N LEU A 22 -11.81 -3.77 -13.57
CA LEU A 22 -10.76 -4.73 -13.24
C LEU A 22 -10.18 -4.49 -11.83
N ARG A 23 -9.95 -3.23 -11.45
CA ARG A 23 -9.51 -2.87 -10.09
C ARG A 23 -10.55 -3.25 -9.04
N GLY A 24 -11.83 -3.03 -9.34
CA GLY A 24 -12.93 -3.46 -8.49
C GLY A 24 -12.92 -4.98 -8.27
N ASN A 25 -12.75 -5.76 -9.34
CA ASN A 25 -12.66 -7.22 -9.25
C ASN A 25 -11.45 -7.69 -8.43
N LEU A 26 -10.28 -7.05 -8.59
CA LEU A 26 -9.11 -7.35 -7.77
C LEU A 26 -9.37 -7.04 -6.29
N THR A 27 -9.94 -5.88 -6.00
CA THR A 27 -10.26 -5.49 -4.61
C THR A 27 -11.24 -6.48 -3.98
N ARG A 28 -12.27 -6.88 -4.73
CA ARG A 28 -13.24 -7.91 -4.30
C ARG A 28 -12.56 -9.25 -4.06
N LEU A 29 -11.66 -9.69 -4.94
CA LEU A 29 -10.91 -10.93 -4.77
C LEU A 29 -10.15 -10.94 -3.44
N MET A 30 -9.47 -9.84 -3.09
CA MET A 30 -8.73 -9.74 -1.82
C MET A 30 -9.67 -9.89 -0.62
N THR A 31 -10.83 -9.23 -0.67
CA THR A 31 -11.83 -9.27 0.41
C THR A 31 -12.47 -10.65 0.54
N GLU A 32 -12.93 -11.25 -0.56
CA GLU A 32 -13.58 -12.56 -0.54
C GLU A 32 -12.58 -13.65 -0.12
N SER A 33 -11.32 -13.54 -0.52
CA SER A 33 -10.27 -14.48 -0.08
C SER A 33 -10.04 -14.40 1.43
N ALA A 34 -9.97 -13.19 1.99
CA ALA A 34 -9.83 -13.00 3.44
C ALA A 34 -11.01 -13.60 4.20
N LYS A 35 -12.23 -13.34 3.72
CA LYS A 35 -13.45 -13.88 4.32
C LYS A 35 -13.50 -15.41 4.29
N VAL A 36 -13.27 -16.02 3.13
CA VAL A 36 -13.30 -17.49 2.99
C VAL A 36 -12.24 -18.16 3.85
N LEU A 37 -11.03 -17.59 3.92
CA LEU A 37 -9.95 -18.13 4.75
C LEU A 37 -10.24 -17.98 6.24
N GLU A 38 -10.80 -16.85 6.67
CA GLU A 38 -11.24 -16.67 8.05
C GLU A 38 -12.39 -17.63 8.42
N GLU A 39 -13.40 -17.77 7.57
CA GLU A 39 -14.56 -18.64 7.85
C GLU A 39 -14.13 -20.12 8.00
N ARG A 40 -13.11 -20.55 7.25
CA ARG A 40 -12.66 -21.95 7.24
C ARG A 40 -11.57 -22.26 8.24
N PHE A 41 -10.67 -21.32 8.49
CA PHE A 41 -9.43 -21.55 9.23
C PHE A 41 -9.17 -20.52 10.34
N GLY A 42 -10.07 -19.55 10.54
CA GLY A 42 -9.94 -18.51 11.55
C GLY A 42 -8.68 -17.65 11.34
N GLN A 43 -7.99 -17.36 12.45
CA GLN A 43 -6.79 -16.52 12.43
C GLN A 43 -5.65 -17.13 11.62
N GLU A 44 -5.48 -18.47 11.64
CA GLU A 44 -4.42 -19.13 10.84
C GLU A 44 -4.63 -18.90 9.33
N GLY A 45 -5.88 -18.86 8.88
CA GLY A 45 -6.22 -18.51 7.50
C GLY A 45 -5.86 -17.07 7.14
N LEU A 46 -6.09 -16.13 8.07
CA LEU A 46 -5.70 -14.73 7.90
C LEU A 46 -4.17 -14.56 7.93
N ASP A 47 -3.47 -15.28 8.79
CA ASP A 47 -2.00 -15.24 8.88
C ASP A 47 -1.36 -15.76 7.58
N ALA A 48 -1.90 -16.86 7.03
CA ALA A 48 -1.49 -17.37 5.73
C ALA A 48 -1.73 -16.36 4.60
N LEU A 49 -2.86 -15.65 4.61
CA LEU A 49 -3.14 -14.60 3.64
C LEU A 49 -2.19 -13.40 3.79
N SER A 50 -1.91 -13.00 5.03
CA SER A 50 -0.95 -11.93 5.36
C SER A 50 0.43 -12.26 4.78
N GLU A 51 0.89 -13.50 4.93
CA GLU A 51 2.15 -13.97 4.35
C GLU A 51 2.15 -13.92 2.82
N VAL A 52 1.04 -14.24 2.16
CA VAL A 52 0.91 -14.10 0.69
C VAL A 52 1.10 -12.63 0.29
N PHE A 53 0.41 -11.70 0.94
CA PHE A 53 0.54 -10.28 0.63
C PHE A 53 1.92 -9.71 0.95
N ARG A 54 2.57 -10.18 2.02
CA ARG A 54 3.95 -9.82 2.33
C ARG A 54 4.90 -10.24 1.20
N ARG A 55 4.81 -11.49 0.72
CA ARG A 55 5.65 -12.00 -0.38
C ARG A 55 5.43 -11.21 -1.68
N LEU A 56 4.18 -10.98 -2.05
CA LEU A 56 3.84 -10.17 -3.22
C LEU A 56 4.41 -8.75 -3.11
N GLY A 57 4.33 -8.13 -1.93
CA GLY A 57 4.90 -6.80 -1.69
C GLY A 57 6.41 -6.77 -1.89
N SER A 58 7.13 -7.78 -1.41
CA SER A 58 8.58 -7.90 -1.64
C SER A 58 8.92 -8.12 -3.13
N GLU A 59 8.18 -8.97 -3.84
CA GLU A 59 8.38 -9.21 -5.27
C GLU A 59 8.12 -7.94 -6.10
N ASP A 60 7.08 -7.18 -5.75
CA ASP A 60 6.75 -5.92 -6.40
C ASP A 60 7.81 -4.85 -6.11
N ALA A 61 8.36 -4.78 -4.90
CA ALA A 61 9.48 -3.88 -4.59
C ALA A 61 10.67 -4.12 -5.53
N GLU A 62 11.11 -5.37 -5.68
CA GLU A 62 12.20 -5.74 -6.58
C GLU A 62 11.89 -5.39 -8.04
N ALA A 63 10.66 -5.66 -8.48
CA ALA A 63 10.22 -5.31 -9.82
C ALA A 63 10.23 -3.79 -10.03
N MET A 64 9.83 -3.00 -9.02
CA MET A 64 9.80 -1.54 -9.07
C MET A 64 11.21 -0.95 -9.08
N LYS A 65 12.14 -1.44 -8.25
CA LYS A 65 13.57 -1.04 -8.32
C LYS A 65 14.12 -1.23 -9.72
N LYS A 66 13.96 -2.44 -10.27
CA LYS A 66 14.46 -2.79 -11.59
C LYS A 66 13.83 -1.99 -12.72
N ARG A 67 12.50 -1.79 -12.70
CA ARG A 67 11.75 -1.23 -13.84
C ARG A 67 11.59 0.29 -13.78
N LEU A 68 11.54 0.86 -12.59
CA LEU A 68 11.33 2.29 -12.39
C LEU A 68 12.62 3.03 -12.00
N GLY A 69 13.70 2.28 -11.70
CA GLY A 69 14.95 2.85 -11.22
C GLY A 69 14.76 3.49 -9.85
N LEU A 70 14.05 2.79 -8.95
CA LEU A 70 13.97 3.18 -7.55
C LEU A 70 15.25 2.73 -6.85
N GLU A 71 15.79 3.65 -6.06
CA GLU A 71 16.94 3.42 -5.18
C GLU A 71 16.45 3.15 -3.74
N ASP A 72 17.33 3.25 -2.76
CA ASP A 72 17.11 2.68 -1.42
C ASP A 72 16.68 3.76 -0.39
N GLY A 73 16.09 4.88 -0.84
CA GLY A 73 15.78 6.03 0.02
C GLY A 73 14.29 6.20 0.38
N LEU A 74 14.01 6.99 1.43
CA LEU A 74 12.65 7.34 1.88
C LEU A 74 11.76 7.90 0.76
N LYS A 75 12.33 8.73 -0.11
CA LYS A 75 11.61 9.28 -1.26
C LYS A 75 11.22 8.22 -2.27
N ASP A 76 12.04 7.21 -2.46
CA ASP A 76 11.82 6.13 -3.41
C ASP A 76 10.74 5.16 -2.88
N ALA A 77 10.76 4.85 -1.58
CA ALA A 77 9.66 4.12 -0.94
C ALA A 77 8.34 4.91 -0.96
N SER A 78 8.40 6.23 -0.74
CA SER A 78 7.24 7.13 -0.87
C SER A 78 6.67 7.13 -2.29
N ASP A 79 7.53 7.17 -3.31
CA ASP A 79 7.10 7.09 -4.70
C ASP A 79 6.53 5.70 -5.02
N ALA A 80 7.07 4.63 -4.45
CA ALA A 80 6.55 3.28 -4.63
C ALA A 80 5.11 3.15 -4.13
N TRP A 81 4.83 3.65 -2.92
CA TRP A 81 3.47 3.70 -2.37
C TRP A 81 2.51 4.50 -3.26
N LYS A 82 2.96 5.61 -3.86
CA LYS A 82 2.14 6.40 -4.79
C LYS A 82 1.81 5.63 -6.05
N VAL A 83 2.79 4.95 -6.63
CA VAL A 83 2.58 4.10 -7.81
C VAL A 83 1.56 3.02 -7.50
N ILE A 84 1.70 2.32 -6.38
CA ILE A 84 0.74 1.31 -5.91
C ILE A 84 -0.65 1.91 -5.74
N GLY A 85 -0.74 3.05 -5.04
CA GLY A 85 -2.00 3.79 -4.87
C GLY A 85 -2.67 4.08 -6.21
N HIS A 86 -1.92 4.55 -7.20
CA HIS A 86 -2.44 4.78 -8.55
C HIS A 86 -2.88 3.49 -9.27
N VAL A 87 -2.14 2.40 -9.11
CA VAL A 87 -2.47 1.08 -9.69
C VAL A 87 -3.78 0.55 -9.13
N PHE A 88 -4.00 0.68 -7.82
CA PHE A 88 -5.23 0.25 -7.16
C PHE A 88 -6.37 1.27 -7.24
N GLY A 89 -6.09 2.51 -7.66
CA GLY A 89 -7.08 3.58 -7.74
C GLY A 89 -7.35 4.28 -6.40
N ALA A 90 -6.45 4.16 -5.44
CA ALA A 90 -6.48 4.95 -4.21
C ALA A 90 -6.10 6.41 -4.50
N LYS A 91 -6.75 7.33 -3.78
CA LYS A 91 -6.28 8.71 -3.66
C LYS A 91 -5.43 8.80 -2.41
N MET A 92 -4.19 9.21 -2.56
CA MET A 92 -3.24 9.28 -1.47
C MET A 92 -2.53 10.63 -1.47
N ASN A 93 -2.53 11.29 -0.32
CA ASN A 93 -1.87 12.56 -0.07
C ASN A 93 -0.65 12.32 0.82
N ALA A 94 0.54 12.56 0.28
CA ALA A 94 1.79 12.48 1.04
C ALA A 94 2.13 13.85 1.64
N THR A 95 2.26 13.92 2.97
CA THR A 95 2.67 15.12 3.70
C THR A 95 4.02 14.85 4.36
N TRP A 96 5.06 15.51 3.86
CA TRP A 96 6.40 15.47 4.47
C TRP A 96 6.37 16.29 5.75
N LYS A 97 6.71 15.64 6.86
CA LYS A 97 6.76 16.26 8.19
C LYS A 97 8.20 16.64 8.57
N SER A 98 9.18 15.91 8.03
CA SER A 98 10.60 16.22 8.04
C SER A 98 11.30 15.45 6.92
N ASP A 99 12.62 15.61 6.75
CA ASP A 99 13.41 14.87 5.77
C ASP A 99 13.42 13.35 5.99
N GLY A 100 13.18 12.92 7.23
CA GLY A 100 13.12 11.51 7.62
C GLY A 100 11.72 10.99 7.94
N TYR A 101 10.65 11.75 7.67
CA TYR A 101 9.28 11.37 8.04
C TYR A 101 8.22 11.90 7.07
N VAL A 102 7.38 11.00 6.55
CA VAL A 102 6.26 11.33 5.66
C VAL A 102 5.01 10.57 6.07
N GLU A 103 3.88 11.27 6.10
CA GLU A 103 2.55 10.70 6.37
C GLU A 103 1.74 10.60 5.08
N PHE A 104 0.93 9.55 4.98
CA PHE A 104 0.07 9.24 3.86
C PHE A 104 -1.37 9.15 4.33
N ASP A 105 -2.13 10.20 4.03
CA ASP A 105 -3.58 10.20 4.16
C ASP A 105 -4.19 9.59 2.90
N HIS A 106 -5.23 8.77 3.08
CA HIS A 106 -5.98 8.16 1.98
C HIS A 106 -7.38 8.78 1.90
N PRO A 107 -7.57 9.96 1.28
CA PRO A 107 -8.92 10.51 1.10
C PRO A 107 -9.90 9.54 0.42
N PHE A 108 -9.37 8.59 -0.36
CA PHE A 108 -10.16 7.47 -0.88
C PHE A 108 -9.31 6.19 -0.94
N CYS A 109 -9.81 5.11 -0.34
CA CYS A 109 -9.21 3.78 -0.40
C CYS A 109 -10.24 2.77 -0.93
N PRO A 110 -10.04 2.21 -2.15
CA PRO A 110 -10.94 1.21 -2.74
C PRO A 110 -11.12 -0.03 -1.86
N GLN A 111 -10.04 -0.50 -1.22
CA GLN A 111 -10.08 -1.64 -0.30
C GLN A 111 -10.96 -1.36 0.91
N HIS A 112 -10.84 -0.17 1.52
CA HIS A 112 -11.70 0.24 2.62
C HIS A 112 -13.17 0.29 2.20
N ALA A 113 -13.46 0.90 1.04
CA ALA A 113 -14.82 0.96 0.51
C ALA A 113 -15.42 -0.43 0.24
N GLU A 114 -14.62 -1.40 -0.20
CA GLU A 114 -15.08 -2.77 -0.41
C GLU A 114 -15.25 -3.54 0.91
N PHE A 115 -14.33 -3.37 1.86
CA PHE A 115 -14.42 -3.94 3.20
C PHE A 115 -15.66 -3.46 3.96
N GLN A 116 -16.01 -2.18 3.84
CA GLN A 116 -17.23 -1.63 4.42
C GLN A 116 -18.49 -2.36 3.94
N LYS A 117 -18.59 -2.69 2.64
CA LYS A 117 -19.75 -3.42 2.09
C LYS A 117 -19.90 -4.82 2.70
N GLN A 118 -18.81 -5.38 3.21
CA GLN A 118 -18.75 -6.73 3.74
C GLN A 118 -18.78 -6.75 5.28
N GLY A 119 -18.87 -5.58 5.92
CA GLY A 119 -19.01 -5.44 7.37
C GLY A 119 -17.74 -5.73 8.18
N LYS A 120 -16.56 -5.83 7.54
CA LYS A 120 -15.29 -6.08 8.23
C LYS A 120 -14.08 -5.56 7.47
N LEU A 121 -13.17 -4.92 8.20
CA LEU A 121 -11.90 -4.42 7.67
C LEU A 121 -10.80 -5.48 7.77
N PHE A 122 -10.12 -5.75 6.65
CA PHE A 122 -8.96 -6.64 6.58
C PHE A 122 -7.66 -5.88 6.30
N CYS A 123 -7.58 -4.62 6.70
CA CYS A 123 -6.41 -3.77 6.44
C CYS A 123 -5.12 -4.34 7.04
N ASP A 124 -5.19 -4.91 8.24
CA ASP A 124 -4.03 -5.48 8.96
C ASP A 124 -3.59 -6.84 8.35
N THR A 125 -4.46 -7.48 7.55
CA THR A 125 -4.17 -8.76 6.88
C THR A 125 -3.73 -8.59 5.43
N VAL A 126 -4.26 -7.58 4.73
CA VAL A 126 -4.08 -7.44 3.28
C VAL A 126 -3.20 -6.24 2.95
N CYS A 127 -3.69 -5.05 3.31
CA CYS A 127 -3.06 -3.79 2.89
C CYS A 127 -1.72 -3.59 3.60
N LEU A 128 -1.72 -3.66 4.93
CA LEU A 128 -0.57 -3.33 5.76
C LEU A 128 0.62 -4.27 5.50
N PRO A 129 0.46 -5.61 5.45
CA PRO A 129 1.59 -6.51 5.15
C PRO A 129 2.19 -6.24 3.76
N TYR A 130 1.35 -6.01 2.76
CA TYR A 130 1.80 -5.72 1.40
C TYR A 130 2.60 -4.41 1.32
N VAL A 131 2.02 -3.28 1.78
CA VAL A 131 2.69 -1.97 1.65
C VAL A 131 3.92 -1.85 2.55
N THR A 132 3.96 -2.59 3.67
CA THR A 132 5.13 -2.69 4.54
C THR A 132 6.27 -3.40 3.81
N ALA A 133 6.00 -4.58 3.26
CA ALA A 133 6.98 -5.34 2.48
C ALA A 133 7.47 -4.57 1.25
N VAL A 134 6.61 -3.76 0.62
CA VAL A 134 7.05 -2.86 -0.45
C VAL A 134 8.04 -1.82 0.07
N ALA A 135 7.68 -1.07 1.12
CA ALA A 135 8.51 0.02 1.61
C ALA A 135 9.90 -0.47 2.05
N GLU A 136 9.91 -1.54 2.86
CA GLU A 136 11.13 -2.17 3.37
C GLU A 136 11.94 -2.84 2.25
N GLY A 137 11.28 -3.40 1.24
CA GLY A 137 11.94 -3.97 0.06
C GLY A 137 12.59 -2.91 -0.84
N ILE A 138 11.98 -1.72 -0.93
CA ILE A 138 12.62 -0.58 -1.60
C ILE A 138 13.83 -0.11 -0.79
N ALA A 139 13.62 0.17 0.50
CA ALA A 139 14.57 0.81 1.39
C ALA A 139 14.51 0.15 2.78
N PRO A 140 15.45 -0.77 3.10
CA PRO A 140 15.42 -1.57 4.33
C PRO A 140 15.50 -0.79 5.64
N GLU A 141 15.98 0.45 5.59
CA GLU A 141 16.13 1.37 6.73
C GLU A 141 14.86 2.16 7.08
N ILE A 142 13.76 1.89 6.38
CA ILE A 142 12.46 2.53 6.60
C ILE A 142 11.58 1.66 7.49
N THR A 143 11.03 2.26 8.52
CA THR A 143 9.91 1.68 9.28
C THR A 143 8.58 2.20 8.75
N VAL A 144 7.61 1.30 8.63
CA VAL A 144 6.22 1.63 8.35
C VAL A 144 5.43 1.83 9.65
N GLY A 145 4.79 2.98 9.77
CA GLY A 145 3.93 3.33 10.91
C GLY A 145 2.44 3.37 10.53
N VAL A 146 1.57 3.07 11.49
CA VAL A 146 0.12 3.33 11.40
C VAL A 146 -0.21 4.48 12.33
N VAL A 147 -0.32 5.69 11.78
CA VAL A 147 -0.68 6.91 12.52
C VAL A 147 -2.14 6.85 12.96
N ARG A 148 -3.02 6.33 12.09
CA ARG A 148 -4.44 6.13 12.38
C ARG A 148 -4.95 4.90 11.65
N LYS A 149 -5.52 3.95 12.39
CA LYS A 149 -6.20 2.78 11.79
C LYS A 149 -7.45 3.23 11.03
N ALA A 150 -7.81 2.46 10.00
CA ALA A 150 -9.10 2.63 9.36
C ALA A 150 -10.21 2.19 10.33
N THR A 151 -11.36 2.87 10.25
CA THR A 151 -12.59 2.57 10.97
C THR A 151 -13.74 2.44 9.98
N GLU A 152 -14.95 2.14 10.44
CA GLU A 152 -16.13 2.18 9.57
C GLU A 152 -16.34 3.58 8.96
N ASP A 153 -15.97 4.66 9.65
CA ASP A 153 -16.22 6.02 9.18
C ASP A 153 -15.06 6.65 8.42
N SER A 154 -13.89 6.00 8.42
CA SER A 154 -12.67 6.66 7.95
C SER A 154 -11.59 5.70 7.47
N THR A 155 -10.85 6.13 6.47
CA THR A 155 -9.67 5.42 5.95
C THR A 155 -8.48 5.55 6.91
N CYS A 156 -7.41 4.78 6.70
CA CYS A 156 -6.20 4.85 7.52
C CYS A 156 -5.27 6.02 7.15
N ILE A 157 -4.47 6.46 8.11
CA ILE A 157 -3.25 7.25 7.88
C ILE A 157 -2.06 6.37 8.23
N LYS A 158 -1.11 6.26 7.29
CA LYS A 158 0.14 5.53 7.48
C LYS A 158 1.33 6.46 7.36
N SER A 159 2.50 6.03 7.78
CA SER A 159 3.73 6.80 7.64
C SER A 159 4.90 5.93 7.25
N LEU A 160 5.90 6.57 6.67
CA LEU A 160 7.23 6.03 6.45
C LEU A 160 8.22 6.89 7.23
N LYS A 161 9.13 6.26 7.96
CA LYS A 161 10.15 6.93 8.76
C LYS A 161 11.51 6.26 8.58
N LEU A 162 12.59 7.03 8.49
CA LEU A 162 13.95 6.49 8.61
C LEU A 162 14.23 6.09 10.07
N GLU A 163 14.75 4.89 10.29
CA GLU A 163 15.09 4.42 11.64
C GLU A 163 16.19 5.26 12.30
N ASN A 164 17.12 5.79 11.50
CA ASN A 164 18.26 6.56 11.95
C ASN A 164 18.23 7.99 11.39
N VAL A 165 17.35 8.84 11.92
CA VAL A 165 17.49 10.29 11.73
C VAL A 165 18.42 10.78 12.84
N PRO A 166 19.63 11.31 12.55
CA PRO A 166 20.40 12.01 13.57
C PRO A 166 19.51 13.10 14.16
N SER A 167 19.33 13.10 15.48
CA SER A 167 18.70 14.23 16.15
C SER A 167 19.54 15.48 15.86
N GLU A 168 18.98 16.44 15.14
CA GLU A 168 19.50 17.81 15.10
C GLU A 168 19.44 18.44 16.49
#